data_AF-A0A0G0V679-F1
#
_entry.id   AF-A0A0G0V679-F1
#
_cell.length_a   1.000
_cell.length_b   1.000
_cell.length_c   1.000
_cell.angle_alpha   90.00
_cell.angle_beta   90.00
_cell.angle_gamma   90.00
#
_symmetry.space_group_name_H-M   'P 1'
#
loop_
_entity.id
_entity.type
_entity.pdbx_description
1 polymer ?
#
loop_
_entity_poly.entity_id
_entity_poly.type
_entity_poly.pdbx_seq_one_letter_code
_entity_poly.pdbx_strand_id
1 'polypeptide(L)' 'MTGNELYIPYGRHWISDDDIESVVDVLESDWLTQGPKIEEFEKEISAYCGSNYAVVFNSGTSALHAAFS' A
#
# COMPACT_ATOMS: atom_id res chain seq x y z
N MET A 1 5.36 -18.28 -31.61
CA MET A 1 4.50 -19.40 -31.18
C MET A 1 3.26 -18.79 -30.58
N THR A 2 2.22 -18.74 -31.40
CA THR A 2 0.91 -18.16 -31.13
C THR A 2 0.02 -19.23 -30.52
N GLY A 3 -0.34 -19.07 -29.26
CA GLY A 3 -1.34 -19.87 -28.56
C GLY A 3 -2.00 -18.98 -27.53
N ASN A 4 -3.00 -18.21 -27.96
CA ASN A 4 -3.87 -17.48 -27.05
C ASN A 4 -4.88 -18.48 -26.45
N GLU A 5 -4.40 -19.36 -25.58
CA GLU A 5 -5.28 -20.06 -24.65
C GLU A 5 -5.80 -19.04 -23.64
N LEU A 6 -7.10 -19.05 -23.38
CA LEU A 6 -7.74 -18.20 -22.36
C LEU A 6 -7.18 -18.56 -20.96
N TYR A 7 -6.05 -17.97 -20.62
CA TYR A 7 -5.44 -18.07 -19.30
C TYR A 7 -6.19 -17.15 -18.34
N ILE A 8 -6.89 -17.75 -17.37
CA ILE A 8 -7.61 -17.01 -16.31
C ILE A 8 -6.76 -17.11 -15.03
N PRO A 9 -6.02 -16.05 -14.64
CA PRO A 9 -5.22 -16.09 -13.43
C PRO A 9 -6.11 -16.09 -12.17
N TYR A 10 -5.63 -16.70 -11.08
CA TYR A 10 -6.29 -16.66 -9.77
C TYR A 10 -6.43 -15.21 -9.25
N GLY A 11 -5.43 -14.38 -9.53
CA GLY A 11 -5.44 -12.97 -9.19
C GLY A 11 -4.49 -12.20 -10.10
N ARG A 12 -4.84 -10.94 -10.35
CA ARG A 12 -4.00 -10.00 -11.06
C ARG A 12 -4.09 -8.67 -10.33
N HIS A 13 -2.94 -8.11 -9.97
CA HIS A 13 -2.91 -6.78 -9.37
C HIS A 13 -3.45 -5.76 -10.38
N TRP A 14 -4.33 -4.90 -9.89
CA TRP A 14 -4.75 -3.72 -10.63
C TRP A 14 -3.85 -2.58 -10.16
N ILE A 15 -3.09 -2.01 -11.09
CA ILE A 15 -2.17 -0.90 -10.87
C ILE A 15 -2.53 0.14 -11.94
N SER A 16 -2.82 1.34 -11.50
CA SER A 16 -3.15 2.51 -12.30
C SER A 16 -1.93 3.42 -12.47
N ASP A 17 -2.05 4.43 -13.33
CA ASP A 17 -0.98 5.43 -13.51
C ASP A 17 -0.79 6.25 -12.22
N ASP A 18 -1.87 6.56 -11.49
CA ASP A 18 -1.82 7.24 -10.18
C ASP A 18 -0.98 6.47 -9.14
N ASP A 19 -1.06 5.13 -9.15
CA ASP A 19 -0.24 4.28 -8.28
C ASP A 19 1.26 4.40 -8.62
N ILE A 20 1.58 4.51 -9.91
CA ILE A 20 2.96 4.67 -10.39
C ILE A 20 3.49 6.05 -10.03
N GLU A 21 2.72 7.11 -10.29
CA GLU A 21 3.07 8.48 -9.96
C GLU A 21 3.35 8.62 -8.46
N SER A 22 2.50 8.03 -7.61
CA SER A 22 2.68 8.04 -6.15
C SER A 22 4.02 7.44 -5.71
N VAL A 23 4.51 6.40 -6.40
CA VAL A 23 5.83 5.80 -6.12
C VAL A 23 6.96 6.68 -6.64
N VAL A 24 6.81 7.26 -7.84
CA VAL A 24 7.80 8.18 -8.42
C VAL A 24 8.00 9.39 -7.51
N ASP A 25 6.92 9.99 -7.01
CA ASP A 25 6.97 11.12 -6.09
C ASP A 25 7.80 10.82 -4.84
N VAL A 26 7.67 9.61 -4.28
CA VAL A 26 8.47 9.19 -3.11
C VAL A 26 9.94 8.98 -3.49
N LEU A 27 10.22 8.39 -4.65
CA LEU A 27 11.58 8.16 -5.15
C LEU A 27 12.34 9.46 -5.45
N GLU A 28 11.62 10.50 -5.89
CA GLU A 28 12.19 11.83 -6.14
C GLU A 28 12.28 12.70 -4.88
N SER A 29 11.66 12.28 -3.77
CA SER A 29 11.69 12.98 -2.50
C SER A 29 12.95 12.66 -1.66
N ASP A 30 13.15 13.41 -0.58
CA ASP A 30 14.21 13.15 0.41
C ASP A 30 13.93 11.93 1.33
N TRP A 31 12.74 11.32 1.25
CA TRP A 31 12.25 10.36 2.25
C TRP A 31 11.88 9.01 1.64
N LEU A 32 12.87 8.11 1.56
CA LEU A 32 12.66 6.76 0.99
C LEU A 32 12.07 5.74 1.97
N THR A 33 12.29 5.91 3.27
CA THR A 33 11.88 4.93 4.31
C THR A 33 10.76 5.47 5.19
N GLN A 34 11.11 6.19 6.24
CA GLN A 34 10.15 6.90 7.09
C GLN A 34 10.02 8.33 6.60
N GLY A 35 8.80 8.79 6.38
CA GLY A 35 8.54 10.11 5.81
C GLY A 35 7.07 10.51 5.93
N PRO A 36 6.71 11.69 5.41
CA PRO A 36 5.37 12.26 5.54
C PRO A 36 4.27 11.36 4.96
N LYS A 37 4.59 10.51 3.98
CA LYS A 37 3.66 9.54 3.39
C LYS A 37 3.10 8.52 4.38
N ILE A 38 3.82 8.25 5.47
CA ILE A 38 3.31 7.41 6.56
C ILE A 38 2.16 8.12 7.27
N GLU A 39 2.36 9.37 7.68
CA GLU A 39 1.35 10.16 8.40
C GLU A 39 0.11 10.42 7.54
N GLU A 40 0.31 10.71 6.25
CA GLU A 40 -0.78 10.85 5.28
C GLU A 40 -1.61 9.58 5.19
N PHE A 41 -0.95 8.42 5.02
CA PHE A 41 -1.64 7.14 4.91
C PHE A 41 -2.37 6.74 6.20
N GLU A 42 -1.78 6.97 7.37
CA GLU A 42 -2.45 6.74 8.66
C GLU A 42 -3.70 7.60 8.82
N LYS A 43 -3.64 8.87 8.42
CA LYS A 43 -4.78 9.77 8.47
C LYS A 43 -5.90 9.30 7.54
N GLU A 44 -5.58 8.92 6.31
CA GLU A 44 -6.56 8.40 5.35
C GLU A 44 -7.22 7.10 5.83
N ILE A 45 -6.42 6.16 6.35
CA ILE A 45 -6.94 4.89 6.89
C ILE A 45 -7.84 5.13 8.10
N SER A 46 -7.46 6.02 9.03
CA SER A 46 -8.30 6.33 10.19
C SER A 46 -9.64 6.96 9.77
N ALA A 47 -9.61 7.88 8.80
CA ALA A 47 -10.82 8.48 8.25
C ALA A 47 -11.71 7.43 7.53
N TYR A 48 -11.10 6.55 6.73
CA TYR A 48 -11.80 5.49 6.00
C TYR A 48 -12.46 4.48 6.94
N CYS A 49 -11.76 4.07 8.00
CA CYS A 49 -12.26 3.12 9.00
C CYS A 49 -13.18 3.76 10.05
N GLY A 50 -13.26 5.09 10.12
CA GLY A 50 -13.98 5.81 11.17
C GLY A 50 -13.35 5.63 12.56
N SER A 51 -12.03 5.43 12.64
CA SER A 51 -11.29 5.31 13.89
C SER A 51 -10.64 6.62 14.28
N ASN A 52 -10.36 6.81 15.57
CA ASN A 52 -9.64 7.98 16.06
C ASN A 52 -8.14 7.94 15.70
N TYR A 53 -7.60 6.74 15.49
CA TYR A 53 -6.17 6.51 15.26
C TYR A 53 -5.99 5.35 14.26
N ALA A 54 -4.88 5.37 13.53
CA ALA A 54 -4.36 4.26 12.75
C ALA A 54 -2.84 4.22 12.89
N VAL A 55 -2.26 3.02 12.83
CA VAL A 55 -0.81 2.80 12.81
C VAL A 55 -0.51 1.84 11.68
N VAL A 56 0.36 2.24 10.76
CA VAL A 56 0.66 1.44 9.56
C VAL A 56 1.90 0.58 9.78
N PHE A 57 1.89 -0.62 9.20
CA PHE A 57 2.97 -1.60 9.27
C PHE A 57 3.31 -2.08 7.87
N ASN A 58 4.51 -2.63 7.70
CA ASN A 58 4.95 -3.21 6.42
C ASN A 58 4.16 -4.45 5.98
N SER A 59 3.37 -5.05 6.89
CA SER A 59 2.53 -6.21 6.61
C SER A 59 1.44 -6.38 7.66
N GLY A 60 0.37 -7.10 7.29
CA GLY A 60 -0.69 -7.47 8.24
C GLY A 60 -0.20 -8.38 9.37
N THR A 61 0.75 -9.28 9.10
CA THR A 61 1.33 -10.15 10.13
C THR A 61 2.06 -9.35 11.20
N SER A 62 2.85 -8.34 10.81
CA SER A 62 3.55 -7.46 11.75
C SER A 62 2.58 -6.62 12.58
N ALA A 63 1.49 -6.15 11.97
CA ALA A 63 0.43 -5.43 12.70
C ALA A 63 -0.24 -6.33 13.75
N LEU A 64 -0.58 -7.57 13.40
CA LEU A 64 -1.15 -8.53 14.35
C LEU A 64 -0.17 -8.88 15.46
N HIS A 65 1.09 -9.11 15.13
CA HIS A 65 2.12 -9.35 16.13
C HIS A 65 2.24 -8.18 17.10
N ALA A 66 2.27 -6.94 16.61
CA ALA A 66 2.31 -5.74 17.46
C ALA A 66 1.04 -5.54 18.30
N ALA A 67 -0.12 -5.99 17.83
CA ALA A 67 -1.39 -5.85 18.55
C ALA A 67 -1.57 -6.88 19.67
N PHE A 68 -1.00 -8.08 19.53
CA PHE A 68 -1.22 -9.21 20.44
C PHE A 68 0.02 -9.63 21.25
N SER A 69 1.18 -9.01 21.04
CA SER A 69 2.39 -9.22 21.85
C SER A 69 2.52 -8.17 22.94
#